data_AF-A0A8C1SWN6-F1
#
_entry.id   AF-A0A8C1SWN6-F1
#
_cell.length_a   1.000
_cell.length_b   1.000
_cell.length_c   1.000
_cell.angle_alpha   90.00
_cell.angle_beta   90.00
_cell.angle_gamma   90.00
#
_symmetry.space_group_name_H-M   'P 1'
#
loop_
_entity.id
_entity.type
_entity.pdbx_description
1 polymer ?
#
loop_
_entity_poly.entity_id
_entity_poly.type
_entity_poly.pdbx_seq_one_letter_code
_entity_poly.pdbx_strand_id
1 'polypeptide(L)'
;MGAFLDKPKTEKYNAHGDGNGLRFGLSSMQGWRVEMEDAHTAAVGLPHGLDDWSFFAIYDGHAGSRVANYCSKHLLEHIVAAGSADELRKAGAPAPETPAIEAVKRGIRAGFLRIDEHMRSFTDLRNGMDRSGSTAVAVLLSPEHLYFINCGDSRALLCRNAHVCFSTLDHKPCDPREKERIQNAGGSVMIQRVNGSLAVSRALGDYDYKCVEGKGPTEQLVSPEPEVFEIARSEAEDEFVVLACDGIWDVMSNEELCAFVRSRLEVTDDLERVCNEVVDTCLHKGSRDNMSIVLVCLPNAPQVSEEAVKRDAELDKYLESRVEELIEKAGEEGVPELAHVMSSLSQESIPNLPPGGGLASKHSVIEAVYNRLNPQREEDGDSRWVGSYKCCSLGLNEARKMSSTKITIIDAMELQEGIQNAAFQEDDDTSDASSTREQQATSVSVTGSEEDEYMLDVTLQQSLPPHTSRDYFLADLCMHLGPY
;
A
#
# COMPACT_ATOMS: atom_id res chain seq x y z
N MET A 1 -10.84 -3.95 21.63
CA MET A 1 -11.54 -3.56 20.38
C MET A 1 -11.20 -2.11 20.15
N GLY A 2 -10.46 -1.81 19.08
CA GLY A 2 -10.17 -0.43 18.70
C GLY A 2 -11.48 0.31 18.41
N ALA A 3 -11.46 1.63 18.59
CA ALA A 3 -12.58 2.46 18.19
C ALA A 3 -12.75 2.38 16.66
N PHE A 4 -14.00 2.29 16.22
CA PHE A 4 -14.36 2.47 14.81
C PHE A 4 -14.76 3.93 14.60
N LEU A 5 -14.47 4.45 13.41
CA LEU A 5 -14.99 5.73 12.95
C LEU A 5 -16.49 5.63 12.65
N ASP A 6 -17.17 6.77 12.63
CA ASP A 6 -18.58 6.86 12.21
C ASP A 6 -18.74 6.59 10.70
N LYS A 7 -17.70 6.90 9.91
CA LYS A 7 -17.58 6.60 8.48
C LYS A 7 -16.17 6.13 8.16
N PRO A 8 -15.99 5.22 7.19
CA PRO A 8 -14.66 4.77 6.81
C PRO A 8 -13.91 5.90 6.09
N LYS A 9 -12.61 6.00 6.35
CA LYS A 9 -11.70 6.82 5.54
C LYS A 9 -11.28 6.02 4.31
N THR A 10 -11.78 6.44 3.16
CA THR A 10 -11.63 5.71 1.89
C THR A 10 -10.51 6.24 1.00
N GLU A 11 -9.77 7.26 1.46
CA GLU A 11 -8.59 7.76 0.76
C GLU A 11 -7.58 6.63 0.55
N LYS A 12 -7.03 6.59 -0.67
CA LYS A 12 -6.06 5.59 -1.09
C LYS A 12 -4.67 6.19 -1.13
N TYR A 13 -3.71 5.50 -0.54
CA TYR A 13 -2.31 5.74 -0.83
C TYR A 13 -1.84 4.70 -1.84
N ASN A 14 -1.42 5.15 -3.01
CA ASN A 14 -0.97 4.30 -4.10
C ASN A 14 0.51 4.53 -4.40
N ALA A 15 1.14 3.48 -4.91
CA ALA A 15 2.42 3.57 -5.59
C ALA A 15 2.52 2.45 -6.63
N HIS A 16 3.36 2.67 -7.63
CA HIS A 16 3.66 1.67 -8.64
C HIS A 16 5.10 1.81 -9.11
N GLY A 17 5.55 0.83 -9.88
CA GLY A 17 6.83 0.88 -10.54
C GLY A 17 7.10 -0.38 -11.35
N ASP A 18 8.25 -0.39 -12.01
CA ASP A 18 8.69 -1.48 -12.85
C ASP A 18 10.22 -1.64 -12.80
N GLY A 19 10.68 -2.82 -13.23
CA GLY A 19 12.10 -3.17 -13.32
C GLY A 19 12.33 -4.65 -13.05
N ASN A 20 13.49 -5.18 -13.45
CA ASN A 20 13.81 -6.61 -13.36
C ASN A 20 12.76 -7.54 -14.01
N GLY A 21 12.07 -7.05 -15.05
CA GLY A 21 10.97 -7.76 -15.72
C GLY A 21 9.67 -7.84 -14.91
N LEU A 22 9.58 -7.06 -13.84
CA LEU A 22 8.41 -6.97 -12.96
C LEU A 22 7.68 -5.65 -13.17
N ARG A 23 6.39 -5.65 -12.93
CA ARG A 23 5.59 -4.44 -12.67
C ARG A 23 4.87 -4.62 -11.35
N PHE A 24 4.75 -3.57 -10.56
CA PHE A 24 3.95 -3.64 -9.34
C PHE A 24 3.03 -2.43 -9.19
N GLY A 25 1.93 -2.65 -8.48
CA GLY A 25 1.07 -1.62 -7.93
C GLY A 25 0.76 -1.95 -6.48
N LEU A 26 0.47 -0.94 -5.69
CA LEU A 26 0.03 -1.10 -4.31
C LEU A 26 -1.04 -0.08 -3.96
N SER A 27 -1.87 -0.44 -2.99
CA SER A 27 -2.86 0.43 -2.37
C SER A 27 -2.87 0.18 -0.87
N SER A 28 -2.97 1.24 -0.09
CA SER A 28 -3.34 1.16 1.32
C SER A 28 -4.48 2.13 1.67
N MET A 29 -5.33 1.72 2.60
CA MET A 29 -6.53 2.45 3.04
C MET A 29 -6.78 2.23 4.53
N GLN A 30 -7.08 3.31 5.25
CA GLN A 30 -7.36 3.25 6.68
C GLN A 30 -8.69 2.55 7.00
N GLY A 31 -9.73 2.78 6.18
CA GLY A 31 -11.03 2.13 6.36
C GLY A 31 -11.72 2.59 7.66
N TRP A 32 -12.27 1.65 8.41
CA TRP A 32 -13.10 1.93 9.59
C TRP A 32 -12.31 2.19 10.88
N ARG A 33 -11.01 1.88 10.90
CA ARG A 33 -10.16 2.07 12.09
C ARG A 33 -9.91 3.56 12.32
N VAL A 34 -9.73 3.96 13.59
CA VAL A 34 -9.37 5.36 13.94
C VAL A 34 -7.95 5.71 13.48
N GLU A 35 -7.04 4.74 13.52
CA GLU A 35 -5.64 4.90 13.12
C GLU A 35 -5.31 4.04 11.90
N MET A 36 -4.26 4.43 11.16
CA MET A 36 -3.63 3.64 10.11
C MET A 36 -2.31 3.10 10.64
N GLU A 37 -2.27 1.80 10.95
CA GLU A 37 -1.11 1.14 11.55
C GLU A 37 -0.30 0.29 10.56
N ASP A 38 -0.85 0.04 9.35
CA ASP A 38 -0.15 -0.66 8.27
C ASP A 38 1.01 0.16 7.67
N ALA A 39 2.03 -0.55 7.21
CA ALA A 39 3.11 -0.03 6.38
C ALA A 39 3.49 -1.03 5.27
N HIS A 40 4.31 -0.62 4.31
CA HIS A 40 4.77 -1.48 3.22
C HIS A 40 6.18 -1.11 2.73
N THR A 41 6.85 -2.04 2.05
CA THR A 41 8.08 -1.80 1.29
C THR A 41 7.88 -2.30 -0.13
N ALA A 42 8.27 -1.51 -1.13
CA ALA A 42 8.34 -1.94 -2.51
C ALA A 42 9.67 -1.45 -3.10
N ALA A 43 10.55 -2.38 -3.44
CA ALA A 43 11.88 -2.09 -3.95
C ALA A 43 12.20 -3.01 -5.13
N VAL A 44 12.62 -2.41 -6.24
CA VAL A 44 13.12 -3.11 -7.43
C VAL A 44 14.56 -2.66 -7.65
N GLY A 45 15.48 -3.61 -7.77
CA GLY A 45 16.91 -3.36 -7.76
C GLY A 45 17.43 -3.09 -6.36
N LEU A 46 18.06 -4.10 -5.77
CA LEU A 46 18.58 -4.02 -4.41
C LEU A 46 20.07 -3.58 -4.41
N PRO A 47 20.52 -2.86 -3.37
CA PRO A 47 21.90 -2.39 -3.29
C PRO A 47 22.90 -3.55 -3.12
N HIS A 48 24.20 -3.21 -3.17
CA HIS A 48 25.32 -4.13 -2.94
C HIS A 48 25.48 -5.23 -4.00
N GLY A 49 25.16 -4.92 -5.26
CA GLY A 49 25.31 -5.84 -6.39
C GLY A 49 24.20 -6.88 -6.47
N LEU A 50 23.02 -6.53 -5.96
CA LEU A 50 21.77 -7.30 -6.04
C LEU A 50 20.76 -6.53 -6.93
N ASP A 51 21.25 -5.84 -7.96
CA ASP A 51 20.46 -4.97 -8.84
C ASP A 51 19.37 -5.75 -9.59
N ASP A 52 19.54 -7.06 -9.75
CA ASP A 52 18.60 -8.01 -10.35
C ASP A 52 17.66 -8.67 -9.34
N TRP A 53 17.68 -8.24 -8.08
CA TRP A 53 16.76 -8.65 -7.02
C TRP A 53 15.70 -7.59 -6.78
N SER A 54 14.57 -8.03 -6.21
CA SER A 54 13.46 -7.16 -5.80
C SER A 54 12.90 -7.62 -4.46
N PHE A 55 12.33 -6.69 -3.69
CA PHE A 55 11.75 -6.97 -2.38
C PHE A 55 10.43 -6.23 -2.20
N PHE A 56 9.39 -6.98 -1.83
CA PHE A 56 8.06 -6.43 -1.53
C PHE A 56 7.60 -6.94 -0.17
N ALA A 57 7.00 -6.07 0.64
CA ALA A 57 6.54 -6.45 1.97
C ALA A 57 5.34 -5.61 2.43
N ILE A 58 4.51 -6.21 3.29
CA ILE A 58 3.45 -5.56 4.04
C ILE A 58 3.67 -5.85 5.52
N TYR A 59 3.40 -4.83 6.33
CA TYR A 59 3.55 -4.84 7.78
C TYR A 59 2.23 -4.37 8.38
N ASP A 60 1.48 -5.30 8.98
CA ASP A 60 0.26 -4.98 9.70
C ASP A 60 0.65 -4.63 11.14
N GLY A 61 0.46 -3.36 11.52
CA GLY A 61 0.83 -2.86 12.83
C GLY A 61 -0.32 -3.00 13.82
N HIS A 62 0.00 -3.25 15.09
CA HIS A 62 -0.99 -3.27 16.15
C HIS A 62 -0.49 -2.58 17.41
N ALA A 63 -1.40 -1.90 18.11
CA ALA A 63 -1.11 -1.14 19.34
C ALA A 63 -0.07 -0.02 19.14
N GLY A 64 -0.13 0.63 17.98
CA GLY A 64 0.78 1.65 17.49
C GLY A 64 1.42 1.25 16.15
N SER A 65 1.79 2.25 15.34
CA SER A 65 2.43 2.04 14.04
C SER A 65 3.97 2.06 14.09
N ARG A 66 4.56 2.19 15.28
CA ARG A 66 6.00 2.44 15.47
C ARG A 66 6.87 1.30 14.95
N VAL A 67 6.51 0.06 15.25
CA VAL A 67 7.23 -1.14 14.80
C VAL A 67 7.04 -1.37 13.29
N ALA A 68 5.81 -1.30 12.78
CA ALA A 68 5.51 -1.43 11.35
C ALA A 68 6.30 -0.42 10.50
N ASN A 69 6.28 0.85 10.89
CA ASN A 69 7.00 1.94 10.21
C ASN A 69 8.52 1.81 10.26
N TYR A 70 9.08 1.18 11.29
CA TYR A 70 10.52 0.90 11.33
C TYR A 70 10.87 -0.28 10.43
N CYS A 71 10.06 -1.34 10.47
CA CYS A 71 10.26 -2.52 9.64
C CYS A 71 10.19 -2.18 8.15
N SER A 72 9.26 -1.32 7.73
CA SER A 72 9.09 -0.91 6.34
C SER A 72 10.28 -0.17 5.74
N LYS A 73 11.14 0.41 6.59
CA LYS A 73 12.34 1.15 6.18
C LYS A 73 13.61 0.32 6.30
N HIS A 74 13.67 -0.59 7.28
CA HIS A 74 14.94 -1.18 7.69
C HIS A 74 14.99 -2.72 7.62
N LEU A 75 13.86 -3.44 7.52
CA LEU A 75 13.88 -4.91 7.52
C LEU A 75 14.78 -5.46 6.41
N LEU A 76 14.66 -4.92 5.20
CA LEU A 76 15.47 -5.32 4.06
C LEU A 76 16.98 -5.16 4.33
N GLU A 77 17.39 -4.03 4.89
CA GLU A 77 18.80 -3.77 5.24
C GLU A 77 19.32 -4.81 6.24
N HIS A 78 18.50 -5.15 7.25
CA HIS A 78 18.85 -6.17 8.23
C HIS A 78 18.95 -7.57 7.61
N ILE A 79 18.10 -7.92 6.63
CA ILE A 79 18.15 -9.18 5.89
C ILE A 79 19.43 -9.24 5.04
N VAL A 80 19.70 -8.23 4.22
CA VAL A 80 20.87 -8.18 3.32
C VAL A 80 22.17 -8.21 4.14
N ALA A 81 22.24 -7.43 5.22
CA ALA A 81 23.41 -7.41 6.10
C ALA A 81 23.62 -8.72 6.86
N ALA A 82 22.58 -9.52 7.09
CA ALA A 82 22.67 -10.81 7.77
C ALA A 82 22.96 -11.97 6.81
N GLY A 83 22.40 -11.93 5.61
CA GLY A 83 22.64 -12.91 4.56
C GLY A 83 24.05 -12.85 3.98
N SER A 84 24.75 -11.71 4.09
CA SER A 84 25.91 -11.34 3.27
C SER A 84 25.53 -11.20 1.80
N ALA A 85 25.81 -10.03 1.23
CA ALA A 85 25.54 -9.77 -0.19
C ALA A 85 26.17 -10.84 -1.10
N ASP A 86 27.35 -11.36 -0.75
CA ASP A 86 28.01 -12.40 -1.53
C ASP A 86 27.24 -13.73 -1.56
N GLU A 87 26.62 -14.14 -0.45
CA GLU A 87 25.83 -15.37 -0.41
C GLU A 87 24.50 -15.21 -1.15
N LEU A 88 23.87 -14.03 -1.03
CA LEU A 88 22.69 -13.68 -1.82
C LEU A 88 23.02 -13.72 -3.31
N ARG A 89 24.12 -13.10 -3.75
CA ARG A 89 24.56 -13.13 -5.15
C ARG A 89 24.79 -14.55 -5.68
N LYS A 90 25.37 -15.44 -4.88
CA LYS A 90 25.50 -16.86 -5.26
C LYS A 90 24.16 -17.54 -5.47
N ALA A 91 23.13 -17.18 -4.69
CA ALA A 91 21.78 -17.72 -4.84
C ALA A 91 21.01 -17.13 -6.03
N GLY A 92 21.45 -15.99 -6.57
CA GLY A 92 20.90 -15.38 -7.78
C GLY A 92 21.57 -15.85 -9.07
N ALA A 93 22.68 -16.58 -8.97
CA ALA A 93 23.37 -17.14 -10.13
C ALA A 93 22.52 -18.23 -10.82
N PRO A 94 22.65 -18.44 -12.14
CA PRO A 94 21.92 -19.49 -12.85
C PRO A 94 22.17 -20.87 -12.23
N ALA A 95 21.08 -21.62 -12.00
CA ALA A 95 21.11 -22.93 -11.34
C ALA A 95 21.93 -22.94 -10.02
N PRO A 96 21.52 -22.13 -9.02
CA PRO A 96 22.28 -21.97 -7.80
C PRO A 96 22.30 -23.27 -6.98
N GLU A 97 23.41 -23.52 -6.31
CA GLU A 97 23.54 -24.71 -5.46
C GLU A 97 22.66 -24.59 -4.21
N THR A 98 22.13 -25.71 -3.71
CA THR A 98 21.29 -25.77 -2.51
C THR A 98 21.88 -25.04 -1.28
N PRO A 99 23.20 -25.09 -1.00
CA PRO A 99 23.78 -24.34 0.12
C PRO A 99 23.58 -22.82 0.04
N ALA A 100 23.55 -22.25 -1.18
CA ALA A 100 23.31 -20.82 -1.40
C ALA A 100 21.85 -20.44 -1.14
N ILE A 101 20.91 -21.27 -1.61
CA ILE A 101 19.47 -21.11 -1.32
C ILE A 101 19.23 -21.13 0.19
N GLU A 102 19.84 -22.08 0.90
CA GLU A 102 19.73 -22.17 2.35
C GLU A 102 20.43 -21.01 3.08
N ALA A 103 21.45 -20.40 2.48
CA ALA A 103 22.08 -19.20 3.01
C ALA A 103 21.12 -18.00 2.99
N VAL A 104 20.32 -17.84 1.94
CA VAL A 104 19.27 -16.80 1.85
C VAL A 104 18.26 -16.99 2.98
N LYS A 105 17.74 -18.21 3.18
CA LYS A 105 16.78 -18.52 4.26
C LYS A 105 17.35 -18.23 5.64
N ARG A 106 18.61 -18.60 5.89
CA ARG A 106 19.32 -18.26 7.14
C ARG A 106 19.49 -16.76 7.31
N GLY A 107 19.82 -16.04 6.24
CA GLY A 107 19.96 -14.58 6.22
C GLY A 107 18.66 -13.87 6.56
N ILE A 108 17.54 -14.30 5.97
CA ILE A 108 16.20 -13.78 6.28
C ILE A 108 15.89 -13.99 7.76
N ARG A 109 16.01 -15.22 8.26
CA ARG A 109 15.78 -15.54 9.68
C ARG A 109 16.65 -14.66 10.58
N ALA A 110 17.94 -14.56 10.31
CA ALA A 110 18.85 -13.74 11.09
C ALA A 110 18.52 -12.24 11.02
N GLY A 111 18.06 -11.75 9.86
CA GLY A 111 17.59 -10.38 9.67
C GLY A 111 16.43 -10.03 10.60
N PHE A 112 15.40 -10.89 10.64
CA PHE A 112 14.25 -10.74 11.54
C PHE A 112 14.66 -10.73 13.03
N LEU A 113 15.51 -11.67 13.47
CA LEU A 113 15.97 -11.69 14.85
C LEU A 113 16.81 -10.46 15.20
N ARG A 114 17.63 -9.98 14.25
CA ARG A 114 18.47 -8.78 14.44
C ARG A 114 17.65 -7.51 14.54
N ILE A 115 16.65 -7.31 13.68
CA ILE A 115 15.81 -6.12 13.73
C ILE A 115 14.93 -6.11 14.98
N ASP A 116 14.39 -7.26 15.40
CA ASP A 116 13.60 -7.37 16.63
C ASP A 116 14.42 -7.00 17.88
N GLU A 117 15.65 -7.52 17.98
CA GLU A 117 16.54 -7.18 19.10
C GLU A 117 17.04 -5.74 19.01
N HIS A 118 17.27 -5.21 17.81
CA HIS A 118 17.65 -3.81 17.62
C HIS A 118 16.55 -2.86 18.11
N MET A 119 15.31 -3.07 17.68
CA MET A 119 14.15 -2.27 18.10
C MET A 119 13.88 -2.40 19.60
N ARG A 120 14.16 -3.55 20.23
CA ARG A 120 14.03 -3.73 21.68
C ARG A 120 14.90 -2.75 22.48
N SER A 121 15.99 -2.25 21.88
CA SER A 121 16.86 -1.26 22.51
C SER A 121 16.28 0.16 22.52
N PHE A 122 15.24 0.43 21.72
CA PHE A 122 14.60 1.75 21.63
C PHE A 122 13.90 2.10 22.95
N THR A 123 14.06 3.35 23.39
CA THR A 123 13.69 3.73 24.76
C THR A 123 12.19 3.65 25.01
N ASP A 124 11.39 4.06 24.02
CA ASP A 124 9.92 4.01 23.99
C ASP A 124 9.35 2.59 24.01
N LEU A 125 9.96 1.67 23.26
CA LEU A 125 9.56 0.26 23.25
C LEU A 125 10.04 -0.47 24.51
N ARG A 126 11.26 -0.19 24.98
CA ARG A 126 11.85 -0.83 26.16
C ARG A 126 11.13 -0.46 27.45
N ASN A 127 10.71 0.80 27.61
CA ASN A 127 10.00 1.25 28.80
C ASN A 127 8.48 1.06 28.72
N GLY A 128 7.96 0.51 27.62
CA GLY A 128 6.55 0.22 27.40
C GLY A 128 5.67 1.45 27.21
N MET A 129 6.24 2.60 26.85
CA MET A 129 5.49 3.77 26.39
C MET A 129 4.80 3.49 25.05
N ASP A 130 5.51 2.80 24.16
CA ASP A 130 4.96 2.21 22.95
C ASP A 130 5.01 0.69 23.13
N ARG A 131 3.88 0.02 22.86
CA ARG A 131 3.75 -1.44 22.98
C ARG A 131 3.37 -2.07 21.64
N SER A 132 3.69 -1.38 20.55
CA SER A 132 3.34 -1.85 19.24
C SER A 132 4.05 -3.16 18.91
N GLY A 133 3.39 -3.93 18.07
CA GLY A 133 3.99 -5.00 17.31
C GLY A 133 3.63 -4.85 15.85
N SER A 134 4.22 -5.69 15.02
CA SER A 134 3.80 -5.79 13.64
C SER A 134 4.04 -7.18 13.08
N THR A 135 3.11 -7.62 12.25
CA THR A 135 3.34 -8.74 11.34
C THR A 135 4.32 -8.32 10.25
N ALA A 136 4.82 -9.29 9.48
CA ALA A 136 5.49 -9.01 8.23
C ALA A 136 5.25 -10.17 7.27
N VAL A 137 4.64 -9.87 6.13
CA VAL A 137 4.66 -10.76 4.97
C VAL A 137 5.49 -10.11 3.87
N ALA A 138 6.40 -10.87 3.28
CA ALA A 138 7.30 -10.36 2.26
C ALA A 138 7.61 -11.40 1.19
N VAL A 139 8.02 -10.92 0.02
CA VAL A 139 8.61 -11.72 -1.04
C VAL A 139 9.93 -11.08 -1.47
N LEU A 140 11.00 -11.84 -1.39
CA LEU A 140 12.31 -11.51 -1.95
C LEU A 140 12.45 -12.28 -3.27
N LEU A 141 12.62 -11.57 -4.38
CA LEU A 141 12.72 -12.14 -5.72
C LEU A 141 14.17 -12.06 -6.19
N SER A 142 14.74 -13.19 -6.58
CA SER A 142 15.98 -13.26 -7.34
C SER A 142 15.69 -13.55 -8.81
N PRO A 143 16.70 -13.59 -9.69
CA PRO A 143 16.51 -14.03 -11.07
C PRO A 143 15.87 -15.43 -11.18
N GLU A 144 16.20 -16.33 -10.25
CA GLU A 144 15.85 -17.76 -10.35
C GLU A 144 14.79 -18.20 -9.31
N HIS A 145 14.59 -17.45 -8.22
CA HIS A 145 13.79 -17.90 -7.07
C HIS A 145 12.87 -16.82 -6.50
N LEU A 146 11.74 -17.26 -5.97
CA LEU A 146 10.83 -16.49 -5.12
C LEU A 146 11.00 -16.99 -3.68
N TYR A 147 11.37 -16.11 -2.76
CA TYR A 147 11.41 -16.40 -1.33
C TYR A 147 10.22 -15.74 -0.63
N PHE A 148 9.19 -16.53 -0.33
CA PHE A 148 8.05 -16.08 0.47
C PHE A 148 8.41 -16.12 1.95
N ILE A 149 8.15 -15.03 2.65
CA ILE A 149 8.54 -14.79 4.03
C ILE A 149 7.29 -14.41 4.80
N ASN A 150 6.96 -15.12 5.89
CA ASN A 150 5.83 -14.76 6.72
C ASN A 150 6.16 -14.77 8.22
N CYS A 151 5.69 -13.77 8.95
CA CYS A 151 5.74 -13.66 10.39
C CYS A 151 4.48 -12.93 10.87
N GLY A 152 3.45 -13.69 11.26
CA GLY A 152 2.12 -13.17 11.58
C GLY A 152 1.05 -13.74 10.66
N ASP A 153 -0.07 -13.02 10.52
CA ASP A 153 -1.28 -13.43 9.81
C ASP A 153 -1.66 -12.54 8.62
N SER A 154 -0.79 -11.61 8.23
CA SER A 154 -0.74 -11.18 6.83
C SER A 154 -0.35 -12.37 5.94
N ARG A 155 -0.73 -12.31 4.65
CA ARG A 155 -0.55 -13.45 3.75
C ARG A 155 -0.13 -13.01 2.35
N ALA A 156 0.68 -13.86 1.73
CA ALA A 156 1.09 -13.72 0.33
C ALA A 156 0.75 -14.98 -0.44
N LEU A 157 0.43 -14.83 -1.73
CA LEU A 157 0.17 -15.93 -2.65
C LEU A 157 0.88 -15.74 -3.99
N LEU A 158 1.12 -16.86 -4.66
CA LEU A 158 1.59 -16.95 -6.05
C LEU A 158 0.47 -17.48 -6.94
N CYS A 159 0.13 -16.74 -8.00
CA CYS A 159 -0.63 -17.26 -9.13
C CYS A 159 0.33 -17.81 -10.20
N ARG A 160 0.14 -19.08 -10.58
CA ARG A 160 0.87 -19.75 -11.65
C ARG A 160 -0.11 -20.56 -12.49
N ASN A 161 -0.06 -20.45 -13.81
CA ASN A 161 -0.99 -21.12 -14.73
C ASN A 161 -2.46 -20.93 -14.32
N ALA A 162 -2.88 -19.70 -14.03
CA ALA A 162 -4.22 -19.29 -13.62
C ALA A 162 -4.76 -19.87 -12.30
N HIS A 163 -3.90 -20.47 -11.46
CA HIS A 163 -4.29 -21.05 -10.17
C HIS A 163 -3.39 -20.56 -9.02
N VAL A 164 -3.91 -20.62 -7.80
CA VAL A 164 -3.11 -20.45 -6.58
C VAL A 164 -2.13 -21.61 -6.47
N CYS A 165 -0.86 -21.35 -6.75
CA CYS A 165 0.21 -22.35 -6.69
C CYS A 165 0.80 -22.47 -5.28
N PHE A 166 0.83 -21.36 -4.55
CA PHE A 166 1.37 -21.28 -3.20
C PHE A 166 0.71 -20.14 -2.44
N SER A 167 0.55 -20.32 -1.13
CA SER A 167 0.26 -19.23 -0.19
C SER A 167 1.01 -19.47 1.11
N THR A 168 1.45 -18.39 1.77
CA THR A 168 2.00 -18.47 3.12
C THR A 168 0.93 -18.98 4.11
N LEU A 169 1.37 -19.60 5.20
CA LEU A 169 0.49 -20.01 6.29
C LEU A 169 0.47 -18.93 7.37
N ASP A 170 -0.73 -18.52 7.78
CA ASP A 170 -0.91 -17.57 8.87
C ASP A 170 -0.42 -18.16 10.19
N HIS A 171 0.17 -17.32 11.03
CA HIS A 171 0.63 -17.72 12.36
C HIS A 171 -0.40 -17.36 13.43
N LYS A 172 -1.35 -18.28 13.65
CA LYS A 172 -2.41 -18.10 14.65
C LYS A 172 -2.06 -18.80 15.96
N PRO A 173 -2.39 -18.23 17.14
CA PRO A 173 -2.11 -18.86 18.44
C PRO A 173 -2.71 -20.25 18.62
N CYS A 174 -3.80 -20.57 17.91
CA CYS A 174 -4.42 -21.89 17.98
C CYS A 174 -3.68 -22.99 17.22
N ASP A 175 -2.72 -22.63 16.37
CA ASP A 175 -1.98 -23.61 15.56
C ASP A 175 -1.13 -24.52 16.44
N PRO A 176 -1.02 -25.83 16.15
CA PRO A 176 -0.42 -26.78 17.08
C PRO A 176 0.99 -26.40 17.54
N ARG A 177 1.88 -26.01 16.61
CA ARG A 177 3.27 -25.63 16.91
C ARG A 177 3.35 -24.32 17.70
N GLU A 178 2.48 -23.36 17.37
CA GLU A 178 2.45 -22.05 18.02
C GLU A 178 1.90 -22.18 19.44
N LYS A 179 0.81 -22.92 19.61
CA LYS A 179 0.20 -23.24 20.90
C LYS A 179 1.17 -23.98 21.81
N GLU A 180 1.91 -24.96 21.28
CA GLU A 180 2.94 -25.68 22.03
C GLU A 180 4.03 -24.73 22.53
N ARG A 181 4.56 -23.85 21.67
CA ARG A 181 5.54 -22.82 22.08
C ARG A 181 4.97 -21.93 23.18
N ILE A 182 3.76 -21.40 23.00
CA ILE A 182 3.09 -20.51 23.97
C ILE A 182 2.95 -21.19 25.33
N GLN A 183 2.51 -22.46 25.35
CA GLN A 183 2.36 -23.23 26.59
C GLN A 183 3.72 -23.54 27.25
N ASN A 184 4.73 -23.89 26.46
CA ASN A 184 6.09 -24.13 26.94
C ASN A 184 6.77 -22.87 27.48
N ALA A 185 6.33 -21.69 27.05
CA ALA A 185 6.72 -20.39 27.55
C ALA A 185 5.88 -19.93 28.77
N GLY A 186 5.02 -20.78 29.31
CA GLY A 186 4.19 -20.51 30.50
C GLY A 186 2.90 -19.75 30.23
N GLY A 187 2.55 -19.51 28.96
CA GLY A 187 1.32 -18.88 28.55
C GLY A 187 0.18 -19.85 28.27
N SER A 188 -0.92 -19.31 27.73
CA SER A 188 -2.11 -20.06 27.34
C SER A 188 -2.72 -19.48 26.08
N VAL A 189 -3.56 -20.27 25.41
CA VAL A 189 -4.33 -19.83 24.24
C VAL A 189 -5.81 -19.85 24.62
N MET A 190 -6.43 -18.67 24.65
CA MET A 190 -7.84 -18.48 25.00
C MET A 190 -8.56 -17.83 23.83
N ILE A 191 -9.56 -18.49 23.24
CA ILE A 191 -10.37 -17.96 22.12
C ILE A 191 -9.46 -17.44 20.98
N GLN A 192 -8.49 -18.27 20.55
CA GLN A 192 -7.49 -17.96 19.52
C GLN A 192 -6.48 -16.85 19.87
N ARG A 193 -6.41 -16.39 21.11
CA ARG A 193 -5.50 -15.31 21.54
C ARG A 193 -4.48 -15.78 22.57
N VAL A 194 -3.25 -15.28 22.46
CA VAL A 194 -2.19 -15.45 23.47
C VAL A 194 -2.63 -14.76 24.75
N ASN A 195 -2.79 -15.55 25.82
CA ASN A 195 -3.30 -15.09 27.12
C ASN A 195 -4.61 -14.28 27.02
N GLY A 196 -5.46 -14.62 26.04
CA GLY A 196 -6.73 -13.93 25.80
C GLY A 196 -6.62 -12.53 25.19
N SER A 197 -5.42 -12.07 24.84
CA SER A 197 -5.16 -10.69 24.40
C SER A 197 -4.77 -10.60 22.93
N LEU A 198 -3.60 -11.13 22.55
CA LEU A 198 -3.03 -10.95 21.21
C LEU A 198 -3.49 -12.04 20.23
N ALA A 199 -3.98 -11.66 19.05
CA ALA A 199 -4.54 -12.59 18.05
C ALA A 199 -3.50 -13.24 17.13
N VAL A 200 -2.26 -12.75 17.15
CA VAL A 200 -1.12 -13.31 16.40
C VAL A 200 -0.20 -14.07 17.34
N SER A 201 0.41 -15.14 16.82
CA SER A 201 1.44 -15.89 17.57
C SER A 201 2.86 -15.47 17.18
N ARG A 202 3.04 -14.80 16.05
CA ARG A 202 4.33 -14.30 15.60
C ARG A 202 4.21 -12.85 15.16
N ALA A 203 5.22 -12.06 15.55
CA ALA A 203 5.32 -10.64 15.24
C ALA A 203 6.71 -10.12 15.62
N LEU A 204 7.12 -9.03 14.98
CA LEU A 204 8.18 -8.15 15.45
C LEU A 204 7.60 -7.20 16.51
N GLY A 205 8.41 -6.71 17.46
CA GLY A 205 7.90 -5.90 18.58
C GLY A 205 7.27 -6.76 19.68
N ASP A 206 6.14 -6.32 20.26
CA ASP A 206 5.39 -7.06 21.30
C ASP A 206 6.26 -7.50 22.48
N TYR A 207 7.15 -6.62 22.96
CA TYR A 207 8.18 -7.04 23.92
C TYR A 207 7.66 -7.52 25.27
N ASP A 208 6.46 -7.09 25.68
CA ASP A 208 5.76 -7.62 26.87
C ASP A 208 5.57 -9.16 26.78
N TYR A 209 5.49 -9.72 25.57
CA TYR A 209 5.33 -11.16 25.31
C TYR A 209 6.67 -11.88 25.10
N LYS A 210 7.81 -11.18 25.20
CA LYS A 210 9.15 -11.69 24.90
C LYS A 210 10.12 -11.61 26.08
N CYS A 211 9.58 -11.65 27.30
CA CYS A 211 10.30 -11.52 28.57
C CYS A 211 10.34 -12.81 29.40
N VAL A 212 10.08 -13.98 28.82
CA VAL A 212 10.10 -15.26 29.56
C VAL A 212 11.55 -15.66 29.83
N GLU A 213 11.94 -15.68 31.10
CA GLU A 213 13.26 -16.09 31.55
C GLU A 213 13.57 -17.55 31.17
N GLY A 214 14.81 -17.82 30.74
CA GLY A 214 15.25 -19.15 30.35
C GLY A 214 14.74 -19.64 28.99
N LYS A 215 14.07 -18.79 28.21
CA LYS A 215 13.65 -19.06 26.83
C LYS A 215 14.44 -18.23 25.82
N GLY A 216 14.85 -18.85 24.72
CA GLY A 216 15.47 -18.14 23.61
C GLY A 216 14.49 -17.18 22.91
N PRO A 217 14.97 -16.32 21.99
CA PRO A 217 14.12 -15.33 21.32
C PRO A 217 12.92 -15.93 20.57
N THR A 218 13.07 -17.14 20.03
CA THR A 218 12.04 -17.84 19.23
C THR A 218 11.16 -18.79 20.06
N GLU A 219 11.42 -18.88 21.37
CA GLU A 219 10.72 -19.73 22.32
C GLU A 219 9.84 -18.92 23.29
N GLN A 220 9.64 -17.64 22.98
CA GLN A 220 8.82 -16.69 23.74
C GLN A 220 7.32 -16.92 23.49
N LEU A 221 6.45 -16.15 24.18
CA LEU A 221 5.00 -16.21 23.94
C LEU A 221 4.66 -15.77 22.51
N VAL A 222 5.35 -14.74 22.01
CA VAL A 222 5.30 -14.28 20.61
C VAL A 222 6.68 -14.43 20.00
N SER A 223 6.78 -15.11 18.85
CA SER A 223 8.08 -15.34 18.18
C SER A 223 8.31 -14.30 17.06
N PRO A 224 9.52 -13.74 16.93
CA PRO A 224 9.91 -12.94 15.77
C PRO A 224 10.42 -13.80 14.59
N GLU A 225 10.43 -15.13 14.73
CA GLU A 225 10.99 -16.03 13.71
C GLU A 225 10.07 -16.15 12.47
N PRO A 226 10.55 -15.75 11.28
CA PRO A 226 9.78 -15.89 10.06
C PRO A 226 9.78 -17.34 9.60
N GLU A 227 8.71 -17.75 8.93
CA GLU A 227 8.74 -18.90 8.03
C GLU A 227 9.17 -18.46 6.64
N VAL A 228 10.05 -19.24 5.99
CA VAL A 228 10.59 -18.92 4.67
C VAL A 228 10.42 -20.10 3.72
N PHE A 229 9.68 -19.87 2.64
CA PHE A 229 9.48 -20.84 1.57
C PHE A 229 10.19 -20.35 0.31
N GLU A 230 10.96 -21.23 -0.31
CA GLU A 230 11.59 -20.96 -1.60
C GLU A 230 10.83 -21.71 -2.69
N ILE A 231 10.62 -21.02 -3.81
CA ILE A 231 9.99 -21.55 -5.01
C ILE A 231 10.82 -21.11 -6.21
N ALA A 232 11.32 -22.08 -6.98
CA ALA A 232 11.94 -21.80 -8.27
C ALA A 232 10.96 -21.08 -9.21
N ARG A 233 11.44 -20.01 -9.85
CA ARG A 233 10.69 -19.24 -10.83
C ARG A 233 10.41 -20.08 -12.08
N SER A 234 9.25 -19.87 -12.66
CA SER A 234 8.85 -20.43 -13.93
C SER A 234 8.45 -19.28 -14.83
N GLU A 235 9.39 -18.76 -15.63
CA GLU A 235 9.13 -17.62 -16.52
C GLU A 235 7.95 -17.88 -17.47
N ALA A 236 7.73 -19.14 -17.85
CA ALA A 236 6.64 -19.55 -18.72
C ALA A 236 5.26 -19.62 -18.02
N GLU A 237 5.19 -19.67 -16.69
CA GLU A 237 3.96 -20.00 -15.98
C GLU A 237 3.60 -19.01 -14.86
N ASP A 238 4.59 -18.31 -14.30
CA ASP A 238 4.42 -17.35 -13.22
C ASP A 238 3.67 -16.10 -13.71
N GLU A 239 2.52 -15.82 -13.11
CA GLU A 239 1.65 -14.72 -13.52
C GLU A 239 1.79 -13.51 -12.62
N PHE A 240 1.48 -13.67 -11.33
CA PHE A 240 1.55 -12.57 -10.37
C PHE A 240 1.66 -13.07 -8.93
N VAL A 241 2.15 -12.20 -8.06
CA VAL A 241 2.21 -12.37 -6.61
C VAL A 241 1.31 -11.31 -5.96
N VAL A 242 0.55 -11.70 -4.94
CA VAL A 242 -0.20 -10.77 -4.09
C VAL A 242 0.35 -10.88 -2.68
N LEU A 243 0.58 -9.74 -2.03
CA LEU A 243 0.78 -9.63 -0.59
C LEU A 243 -0.35 -8.77 -0.03
N ALA A 244 -0.97 -9.15 1.09
CA ALA A 244 -1.96 -8.31 1.77
C ALA A 244 -2.01 -8.59 3.28
N CYS A 245 -2.49 -7.60 4.06
CA CYS A 245 -2.82 -7.78 5.47
C CYS A 245 -4.16 -8.53 5.66
N ASP A 246 -4.48 -8.91 6.90
CA ASP A 246 -5.68 -9.69 7.20
C ASP A 246 -6.98 -8.92 6.89
N GLY A 247 -6.94 -7.59 6.88
CA GLY A 247 -8.05 -6.74 6.43
C GLY A 247 -8.56 -7.06 5.01
N ILE A 248 -7.75 -7.70 4.17
CA ILE A 248 -8.16 -8.28 2.87
C ILE A 248 -8.57 -9.75 3.04
N TRP A 249 -7.73 -10.55 3.69
CA TRP A 249 -7.90 -12.02 3.78
C TRP A 249 -9.05 -12.49 4.67
N ASP A 250 -9.54 -11.63 5.57
CA ASP A 250 -10.69 -11.90 6.43
C ASP A 250 -12.00 -11.97 5.65
N VAL A 251 -12.04 -11.37 4.45
CA VAL A 251 -13.27 -11.26 3.63
C VAL A 251 -13.13 -11.84 2.22
N MET A 252 -11.93 -12.22 1.81
CA MET A 252 -11.67 -12.90 0.53
C MET A 252 -10.74 -14.10 0.72
N SER A 253 -11.15 -15.27 0.22
CA SER A 253 -10.28 -16.45 0.19
C SER A 253 -9.14 -16.30 -0.81
N ASN A 254 -8.15 -17.20 -0.73
CA ASN A 254 -7.04 -17.24 -1.69
C ASN A 254 -7.54 -17.36 -3.14
N GLU A 255 -8.47 -18.29 -3.39
CA GLU A 255 -9.04 -18.54 -4.71
C GLU A 255 -9.90 -17.38 -5.20
N GLU A 256 -10.70 -16.78 -4.30
CA GLU A 256 -11.54 -15.62 -4.64
C GLU A 256 -10.68 -14.43 -5.06
N LEU A 257 -9.65 -14.10 -4.27
CA LEU A 257 -8.79 -12.96 -4.58
C LEU A 257 -7.96 -13.20 -5.83
N CYS A 258 -7.41 -14.41 -6.00
CA CYS A 258 -6.66 -14.79 -7.18
C CYS A 258 -7.53 -14.67 -8.45
N ALA A 259 -8.75 -15.20 -8.42
CA ALA A 259 -9.67 -15.10 -9.56
C ALA A 259 -10.09 -13.66 -9.84
N PHE A 260 -10.33 -12.88 -8.78
CA PHE A 260 -10.73 -11.48 -8.90
C PHE A 260 -9.61 -10.65 -9.54
N VAL A 261 -8.39 -10.68 -9.00
CA VAL A 261 -7.21 -9.98 -9.55
C VAL A 261 -6.99 -10.37 -11.01
N ARG A 262 -7.03 -11.66 -11.33
CA ARG A 262 -6.87 -12.15 -12.71
C ARG A 262 -7.93 -11.54 -13.64
N SER A 263 -9.18 -11.48 -13.20
CA SER A 263 -10.27 -10.87 -13.98
C SER A 263 -10.11 -9.37 -14.19
N ARG A 264 -9.46 -8.66 -13.25
CA ARG A 264 -9.22 -7.21 -13.34
C ARG A 264 -8.02 -6.90 -14.25
N LEU A 265 -6.97 -7.72 -14.20
CA LEU A 265 -5.82 -7.65 -15.12
C LEU A 265 -6.22 -7.88 -16.59
N GLU A 266 -7.27 -8.68 -16.85
CA GLU A 266 -7.86 -8.83 -18.18
C GLU A 266 -8.62 -7.56 -18.66
N VAL A 267 -8.95 -6.63 -17.76
CA VAL A 267 -9.68 -5.38 -18.07
C VAL A 267 -8.76 -4.16 -18.10
N THR A 268 -7.72 -4.12 -17.26
CA THR A 268 -6.80 -2.99 -17.16
C THR A 268 -5.40 -3.45 -16.79
N ASP A 269 -4.38 -2.75 -17.31
CA ASP A 269 -2.98 -2.92 -16.95
C ASP A 269 -2.50 -1.92 -15.87
N ASP A 270 -3.40 -1.06 -15.38
CA ASP A 270 -3.17 -0.15 -14.27
C ASP A 270 -3.23 -0.92 -12.94
N LEU A 271 -2.06 -1.24 -12.39
CA LEU A 271 -1.95 -2.04 -11.18
C LEU A 271 -2.42 -1.31 -9.92
N GLU A 272 -2.34 0.03 -9.89
CA GLU A 272 -2.90 0.81 -8.77
C GLU A 272 -4.42 0.70 -8.78
N ARG A 273 -5.04 0.80 -9.96
CA ARG A 273 -6.48 0.60 -10.12
C ARG A 273 -6.91 -0.80 -9.67
N VAL A 274 -6.20 -1.85 -10.08
CA VAL A 274 -6.52 -3.23 -9.63
C VAL A 274 -6.43 -3.33 -8.10
N CYS A 275 -5.39 -2.77 -7.49
CA CYS A 275 -5.24 -2.75 -6.03
C CYS A 275 -6.37 -1.96 -5.34
N ASN A 276 -6.76 -0.81 -5.86
CA ASN A 276 -7.88 -0.01 -5.34
C ASN A 276 -9.20 -0.79 -5.43
N GLU A 277 -9.45 -1.46 -6.56
CA GLU A 277 -10.64 -2.29 -6.76
C GLU A 277 -10.70 -3.44 -5.75
N VAL A 278 -9.56 -4.05 -5.39
CA VAL A 278 -9.49 -5.07 -4.32
C VAL A 278 -9.84 -4.48 -2.96
N VAL A 279 -9.21 -3.36 -2.59
CA VAL A 279 -9.41 -2.72 -1.28
C VAL A 279 -10.86 -2.28 -1.11
N ASP A 280 -11.45 -1.63 -2.12
CA ASP A 280 -12.85 -1.24 -2.10
C ASP A 280 -13.76 -2.47 -2.06
N THR A 281 -13.47 -3.52 -2.83
CA THR A 281 -14.25 -4.77 -2.78
C THR A 281 -14.27 -5.36 -1.37
N CYS A 282 -13.12 -5.37 -0.68
CA CYS A 282 -13.01 -5.90 0.69
C CYS A 282 -13.77 -5.04 1.70
N LEU A 283 -13.71 -3.71 1.57
CA LEU A 283 -14.52 -2.78 2.36
C LEU A 283 -16.02 -3.08 2.21
N HIS A 284 -16.50 -3.22 0.96
CA HIS A 284 -17.90 -3.50 0.67
C HIS A 284 -18.33 -4.93 1.01
N LYS A 285 -17.39 -5.87 1.14
CA LYS A 285 -17.62 -7.22 1.72
C LYS A 285 -17.68 -7.19 3.26
N GLY A 286 -17.43 -6.05 3.87
CA GLY A 286 -17.59 -5.84 5.31
C GLY A 286 -16.30 -5.84 6.11
N SER A 287 -15.13 -5.74 5.45
CA SER A 287 -13.88 -5.51 6.17
C SER A 287 -13.96 -4.18 6.93
N ARG A 288 -13.56 -4.22 8.21
CA ARG A 288 -13.55 -3.05 9.10
C ARG A 288 -12.15 -2.70 9.57
N ASP A 289 -11.14 -3.26 8.91
CA ASP A 289 -9.74 -3.06 9.26
C ASP A 289 -9.04 -2.02 8.37
N ASN A 290 -7.79 -1.72 8.71
CA ASN A 290 -6.83 -1.21 7.74
C ASN A 290 -6.66 -2.25 6.62
N MET A 291 -6.41 -1.78 5.41
CA MET A 291 -6.27 -2.65 4.25
C MET A 291 -5.08 -2.19 3.43
N SER A 292 -4.11 -3.08 3.25
CA SER A 292 -2.95 -2.88 2.39
C SER A 292 -2.78 -4.08 1.46
N ILE A 293 -2.46 -3.81 0.20
CA ILE A 293 -2.17 -4.83 -0.82
C ILE A 293 -1.02 -4.37 -1.70
N VAL A 294 -0.14 -5.31 -2.07
CA VAL A 294 0.87 -5.17 -3.11
C VAL A 294 0.62 -6.25 -4.15
N LEU A 295 0.45 -5.85 -5.40
CA LEU A 295 0.33 -6.73 -6.56
C LEU A 295 1.59 -6.63 -7.41
N VAL A 296 2.29 -7.75 -7.60
CA VAL A 296 3.50 -7.84 -8.43
C VAL A 296 3.21 -8.72 -9.63
N CYS A 297 3.12 -8.13 -10.82
CA CYS A 297 2.98 -8.85 -12.08
C CYS A 297 4.36 -9.33 -12.58
N LEU A 298 4.43 -10.62 -12.89
CA LEU A 298 5.55 -11.27 -13.58
C LEU A 298 5.33 -11.18 -15.11
N PRO A 299 6.33 -11.54 -15.94
CA PRO A 299 6.24 -11.38 -17.40
C PRO A 299 4.99 -12.01 -18.04
N ASN A 300 4.53 -13.15 -17.51
CA ASN A 300 3.38 -13.89 -18.03
C ASN A 300 2.06 -13.56 -17.32
N ALA A 301 1.97 -12.43 -16.62
CA ALA A 301 0.71 -11.93 -16.08
C ALA A 301 -0.38 -11.84 -17.18
N PRO A 302 -1.67 -12.03 -16.82
CA PRO A 302 -2.78 -11.81 -17.74
C PRO A 302 -2.69 -10.44 -18.39
N GLN A 303 -2.96 -10.40 -19.68
CA GLN A 303 -2.97 -9.17 -20.47
C GLN A 303 -4.40 -8.71 -20.70
N VAL A 304 -4.57 -7.41 -20.94
CA VAL A 304 -5.87 -6.83 -21.25
C VAL A 304 -6.47 -7.50 -22.49
N SER A 305 -7.71 -7.96 -22.38
CA SER A 305 -8.50 -8.58 -23.44
C SER A 305 -9.63 -7.65 -23.86
N GLU A 306 -9.77 -7.40 -25.16
CA GLU A 306 -10.86 -6.58 -25.70
C GLU A 306 -12.24 -7.17 -25.34
N GLU A 307 -12.36 -8.50 -25.32
CA GLU A 307 -13.58 -9.19 -24.91
C GLU A 307 -13.88 -9.02 -23.42
N ALA A 308 -12.86 -9.05 -22.55
CA ALA A 308 -13.05 -8.82 -21.12
C ALA A 308 -13.46 -7.36 -20.84
N VAL A 309 -12.80 -6.38 -21.46
CA VAL A 309 -13.17 -4.96 -21.37
C VAL A 309 -14.61 -4.73 -21.82
N LYS A 310 -14.99 -5.31 -22.98
CA LYS A 310 -16.36 -5.19 -23.50
C LYS A 310 -17.39 -5.81 -22.55
N ARG A 311 -17.12 -7.01 -22.02
CA ARG A 311 -18.01 -7.67 -21.05
C ARG A 311 -18.17 -6.86 -19.76
N ASP A 312 -17.10 -6.27 -19.25
CA ASP A 312 -17.16 -5.44 -18.03
C ASP A 312 -18.00 -4.17 -18.27
N ALA A 313 -17.82 -3.51 -19.42
CA ALA A 313 -18.63 -2.34 -19.81
C ALA A 313 -20.11 -2.68 -20.07
N GLU A 314 -20.41 -3.86 -20.61
CA GLU A 314 -21.79 -4.35 -20.77
C GLU A 314 -22.45 -4.64 -19.42
N LEU A 315 -21.70 -5.21 -18.47
CA LEU A 315 -22.17 -5.41 -17.10
C LEU A 315 -22.44 -4.07 -16.40
N ASP A 316 -21.56 -3.07 -16.56
CA ASP A 316 -21.76 -1.74 -16.01
C ASP A 316 -23.07 -1.15 -16.50
N LYS A 317 -23.28 -1.10 -17.81
CA LYS A 317 -24.53 -0.60 -18.41
C LYS A 317 -25.76 -1.36 -17.92
N TYR A 318 -25.65 -2.67 -17.76
CA TYR A 318 -26.74 -3.48 -17.20
C TYR A 318 -27.07 -3.03 -15.77
N LEU A 319 -26.06 -2.88 -14.91
CA LEU A 319 -26.24 -2.41 -13.53
C LEU A 319 -26.81 -0.99 -13.49
N GLU A 320 -26.35 -0.08 -14.35
CA GLU A 320 -26.90 1.28 -14.45
C GLU A 320 -28.41 1.24 -14.72
N SER A 321 -28.84 0.49 -15.74
CA SER A 321 -30.26 0.34 -16.09
C SER A 321 -31.07 -0.35 -14.98
N ARG A 322 -30.51 -1.33 -14.27
CA ARG A 322 -31.19 -1.96 -13.13
C ARG A 322 -31.41 -0.99 -11.98
N VAL A 323 -30.42 -0.15 -11.67
CA VAL A 323 -30.54 0.88 -10.62
C VAL A 323 -31.59 1.92 -11.00
N GLU A 324 -31.59 2.39 -12.25
CA GLU A 324 -32.62 3.29 -12.78
C GLU A 324 -34.03 2.70 -12.60
N GLU A 325 -34.25 1.45 -13.02
CA GLU A 325 -35.53 0.78 -12.86
C GLU A 325 -35.96 0.61 -11.40
N LEU A 326 -35.03 0.32 -10.48
CA LEU A 326 -35.34 0.15 -9.05
C LEU A 326 -35.76 1.48 -8.41
N ILE A 327 -35.12 2.58 -8.79
CA ILE A 327 -35.47 3.93 -8.32
C ILE A 327 -36.81 4.37 -8.90
N GLU A 328 -37.05 4.15 -10.21
CA GLU A 328 -38.32 4.49 -10.85
C GLU A 328 -39.51 3.71 -10.26
N LYS A 329 -39.33 2.42 -9.94
CA LYS A 329 -40.38 1.58 -9.33
C LYS A 329 -40.79 2.02 -7.93
N ALA A 330 -39.90 2.67 -7.19
CA ALA A 330 -40.23 3.19 -5.87
C ALA A 330 -41.28 4.32 -5.92
N GLY A 331 -41.42 4.99 -7.08
CA GLY A 331 -42.55 5.88 -7.38
C GLY A 331 -42.79 6.95 -6.31
N GLU A 332 -44.02 7.00 -5.78
CA GLU A 332 -44.46 7.96 -4.76
C GLU A 332 -43.99 7.63 -3.33
N GLU A 333 -43.40 6.45 -3.10
CA GLU A 333 -42.91 6.02 -1.77
C GLU A 333 -41.57 6.67 -1.38
N GLY A 334 -40.93 7.38 -2.31
CA GLY A 334 -39.63 8.04 -2.14
C GLY A 334 -38.46 7.17 -2.61
N VAL A 335 -37.30 7.80 -2.86
CA VAL A 335 -36.12 7.10 -3.36
C VAL A 335 -35.59 6.15 -2.27
N PRO A 336 -35.45 4.83 -2.55
CA PRO A 336 -34.98 3.86 -1.56
C PRO A 336 -33.53 4.13 -1.20
N GLU A 337 -33.12 3.85 0.04
CA GLU A 337 -31.71 3.98 0.43
C GLU A 337 -30.81 3.05 -0.40
N LEU A 338 -29.54 3.44 -0.61
CA LEU A 338 -28.56 2.63 -1.35
C LEU A 338 -28.45 1.19 -0.81
N ALA A 339 -28.53 1.01 0.52
CA ALA A 339 -28.51 -0.32 1.13
C ALA A 339 -29.69 -1.20 0.67
N HIS A 340 -30.86 -0.60 0.43
CA HIS A 340 -32.01 -1.31 -0.12
C HIS A 340 -31.79 -1.66 -1.60
N VAL A 341 -31.27 -0.73 -2.40
CA VAL A 341 -30.90 -0.99 -3.82
C VAL A 341 -29.90 -2.14 -3.93
N MET A 342 -28.83 -2.11 -3.12
CA MET A 342 -27.84 -3.19 -3.06
C MET A 342 -28.47 -4.52 -2.63
N SER A 343 -29.38 -4.49 -1.66
CA SER A 343 -30.11 -5.69 -1.21
C SER A 343 -30.98 -6.27 -2.33
N SER A 344 -31.70 -5.43 -3.07
CA SER A 344 -32.51 -5.86 -4.21
C SER A 344 -31.67 -6.47 -5.32
N LEU A 345 -30.57 -5.82 -5.72
CA LEU A 345 -29.64 -6.34 -6.72
C LEU A 345 -29.01 -7.66 -6.29
N SER A 346 -28.75 -7.86 -4.98
CA SER A 346 -28.17 -9.10 -4.47
C SER A 346 -29.10 -10.32 -4.57
N GLN A 347 -30.42 -10.08 -4.69
CA GLN A 347 -31.43 -11.12 -4.88
C GLN A 347 -31.65 -11.47 -6.37
N GLU A 348 -31.14 -10.65 -7.29
CA GLU A 348 -31.24 -10.89 -8.73
C GLU A 348 -30.11 -11.81 -9.23
N SER A 349 -30.38 -12.61 -10.26
CA SER A 349 -29.34 -13.40 -10.93
C SER A 349 -28.63 -12.53 -11.97
N ILE A 350 -27.67 -11.72 -11.50
CA ILE A 350 -26.88 -10.82 -12.36
C ILE A 350 -25.77 -11.64 -13.04
N PRO A 351 -25.75 -11.74 -14.38
CA PRO A 351 -24.75 -12.51 -15.10
C PRO A 351 -23.38 -11.81 -15.07
N ASN A 352 -22.31 -12.59 -15.21
CA ASN A 352 -20.94 -12.11 -15.45
C ASN A 352 -20.34 -11.19 -14.37
N LEU A 353 -20.84 -11.20 -13.14
CA LEU A 353 -20.18 -10.52 -12.02
C LEU A 353 -18.71 -10.98 -11.88
N PRO A 354 -17.77 -10.10 -11.49
CA PRO A 354 -16.37 -10.48 -11.32
C PRO A 354 -16.22 -11.66 -10.35
N PRO A 355 -15.47 -12.71 -10.72
CA PRO A 355 -15.28 -13.87 -9.86
C PRO A 355 -14.58 -13.46 -8.55
N GLY A 356 -15.00 -14.03 -7.42
CA GLY A 356 -14.51 -13.67 -6.08
C GLY A 356 -15.06 -12.32 -5.56
N GLY A 357 -15.04 -11.28 -6.39
CA GLY A 357 -15.53 -9.95 -6.04
C GLY A 357 -17.05 -9.85 -5.91
N GLY A 358 -17.79 -10.51 -6.81
CA GLY A 358 -19.26 -10.50 -6.83
C GLY A 358 -19.83 -9.08 -6.97
N LEU A 359 -21.04 -8.87 -6.43
CA LEU A 359 -21.70 -7.56 -6.49
C LEU A 359 -20.94 -6.47 -5.73
N ALA A 360 -20.25 -6.83 -4.65
CA ALA A 360 -19.46 -5.89 -3.84
C ALA A 360 -18.39 -5.16 -4.67
N SER A 361 -17.77 -5.86 -5.62
CA SER A 361 -16.77 -5.26 -6.53
C SER A 361 -17.34 -4.26 -7.54
N LYS A 362 -18.67 -4.22 -7.70
CA LYS A 362 -19.37 -3.24 -8.56
C LYS A 362 -20.12 -2.19 -7.74
N HIS A 363 -19.90 -2.13 -6.42
CA HIS A 363 -20.55 -1.16 -5.54
C HIS A 363 -20.31 0.29 -6.00
N SER A 364 -19.07 0.65 -6.35
CA SER A 364 -18.74 2.01 -6.80
C SER A 364 -19.50 2.43 -8.06
N VAL A 365 -19.73 1.49 -9.00
CA VAL A 365 -20.54 1.72 -10.20
C VAL A 365 -22.00 1.96 -9.81
N ILE A 366 -22.56 1.11 -8.95
CA ILE A 366 -23.95 1.21 -8.48
C ILE A 366 -24.18 2.51 -7.70
N GLU A 367 -23.27 2.84 -6.80
CA GLU A 367 -23.30 4.05 -5.97
C GLU A 367 -23.19 5.32 -6.82
N ALA A 368 -22.31 5.35 -7.82
CA ALA A 368 -22.18 6.50 -8.72
C ALA A 368 -23.49 6.78 -9.48
N VAL A 369 -24.16 5.73 -9.96
CA VAL A 369 -25.47 5.85 -10.62
C VAL A 369 -26.55 6.30 -9.65
N TYR A 370 -26.59 5.68 -8.46
CA TYR A 370 -27.54 6.02 -7.41
C TYR A 370 -27.43 7.50 -7.01
N ASN A 371 -26.21 8.01 -6.79
CA ASN A 371 -25.97 9.40 -6.43
C ASN A 371 -26.36 10.37 -7.56
N ARG A 372 -26.09 10.01 -8.82
CA ARG A 372 -26.52 10.79 -10.00
C ARG A 372 -28.05 10.92 -10.09
N LEU A 373 -28.78 9.89 -9.70
CA LEU A 373 -30.25 9.85 -9.73
C LEU A 373 -30.91 10.39 -8.46
N ASN A 374 -30.16 10.51 -7.36
CA ASN A 374 -30.64 11.03 -6.08
C ASN A 374 -29.72 12.14 -5.49
N PRO A 375 -29.56 13.28 -6.20
CA PRO A 375 -28.63 14.33 -5.79
C PRO A 375 -29.06 15.12 -4.53
N GLN A 376 -30.35 15.07 -4.14
CA GLN A 376 -30.89 15.84 -3.01
C GLN A 376 -30.34 15.42 -1.63
N ARG A 377 -29.60 14.33 -1.55
CA ARG A 377 -28.92 13.91 -0.31
C ARG A 377 -27.68 14.74 0.04
N GLU A 378 -27.21 15.63 -0.85
CA GLU A 378 -26.09 16.52 -0.54
C GLU A 378 -26.48 17.72 0.36
N GLU A 379 -27.75 18.14 0.39
CA GLU A 379 -28.16 19.39 1.07
C GLU A 379 -28.64 19.20 2.52
N ASP A 380 -29.15 18.02 2.90
CA ASP A 380 -29.55 17.73 4.28
C ASP A 380 -28.37 17.17 5.09
N GLY A 381 -27.37 18.03 5.34
CA GLY A 381 -26.48 17.93 6.51
C GLY A 381 -25.12 17.26 6.34
N ASP A 382 -24.53 17.18 5.13
CA ASP A 382 -23.16 16.66 4.98
C ASP A 382 -22.42 17.33 3.82
N SER A 383 -21.87 18.52 4.07
CA SER A 383 -21.19 19.29 3.04
C SER A 383 -19.83 18.68 2.68
N ARG A 384 -19.73 18.27 1.40
CA ARG A 384 -18.53 18.15 0.52
C ARG A 384 -17.97 16.75 0.29
N TRP A 385 -18.66 16.00 -0.58
CA TRP A 385 -18.02 15.09 -1.53
C TRP A 385 -17.69 15.85 -2.82
N VAL A 386 -16.40 15.96 -3.16
CA VAL A 386 -15.94 16.21 -4.55
C VAL A 386 -14.66 15.42 -4.79
N GLY A 387 -14.80 14.21 -5.31
CA GLY A 387 -13.76 13.52 -6.08
C GLY A 387 -14.27 13.42 -7.52
N SER A 388 -13.94 14.40 -8.36
CA SER A 388 -14.38 14.42 -9.76
C SER A 388 -13.67 13.32 -10.54
N TYR A 389 -14.37 12.20 -10.78
CA TYR A 389 -14.06 11.32 -11.91
C TYR A 389 -14.57 12.00 -13.18
N LYS A 390 -13.74 12.84 -13.79
CA LYS A 390 -13.96 13.26 -15.18
C LYS A 390 -13.49 12.14 -16.10
N CYS A 391 -14.45 11.37 -16.60
CA CYS A 391 -14.27 10.59 -17.82
C CYS A 391 -13.97 11.57 -18.98
N CYS A 392 -12.69 11.69 -19.37
CA CYS A 392 -12.30 12.36 -20.62
C CYS A 392 -12.05 11.30 -21.70
N SER A 393 -13.13 10.78 -22.26
CA SER A 393 -13.12 10.22 -23.60
C SER A 393 -13.20 11.38 -24.60
N LEU A 394 -12.05 11.93 -24.98
CA LEU A 394 -11.77 12.66 -26.24
C LEU A 394 -10.36 13.29 -26.13
N GLY A 395 -9.41 12.82 -26.95
CA GLY A 395 -8.15 13.55 -27.17
C GLY A 395 -6.83 12.81 -26.91
N LEU A 396 -6.78 11.47 -26.97
CA LEU A 396 -5.51 10.74 -27.09
C LEU A 396 -4.95 10.91 -28.51
N ASN A 397 -4.23 12.00 -28.79
CA ASN A 397 -3.25 12.04 -29.90
C ASN A 397 -2.18 13.15 -29.85
N GLU A 398 -2.09 14.01 -28.82
CA GLU A 398 -1.01 15.03 -28.78
C GLU A 398 -0.13 15.06 -27.52
N ALA A 399 -0.37 14.20 -26.52
CA ALA A 399 0.51 14.08 -25.33
C ALA A 399 1.63 13.02 -25.48
N ARG A 400 2.03 12.69 -26.72
CA ARG A 400 3.21 11.87 -27.03
C ARG A 400 4.29 12.74 -27.68
N LYS A 401 4.88 13.65 -26.92
CA LYS A 401 6.20 14.29 -27.14
C LYS A 401 6.44 15.35 -26.06
N MET A 402 7.01 14.95 -24.93
CA MET A 402 7.81 15.84 -24.07
C MET A 402 8.59 14.97 -23.10
N SER A 403 9.72 14.49 -23.59
CA SER A 403 10.80 13.89 -22.81
C SER A 403 11.94 14.92 -22.80
N SER A 404 12.44 15.23 -21.61
CA SER A 404 13.64 16.03 -21.29
C SER A 404 13.78 17.38 -22.00
N THR A 405 13.52 18.49 -21.29
CA THR A 405 13.93 19.83 -21.77
C THR A 405 15.03 20.37 -20.85
N LYS A 406 16.22 20.61 -21.43
CA LYS A 406 17.32 21.36 -20.81
C LYS A 406 16.92 22.84 -20.74
N ILE A 407 17.01 23.45 -19.55
CA ILE A 407 16.83 24.89 -19.34
C ILE A 407 18.10 25.63 -19.79
N THR A 408 17.98 26.70 -20.59
CA THR A 408 19.14 27.48 -21.05
C THR A 408 19.47 28.63 -20.09
N ILE A 409 20.68 29.20 -20.17
CA ILE A 409 21.15 30.31 -19.30
C ILE A 409 20.21 31.51 -19.35
N ILE A 410 19.58 31.76 -20.50
CA ILE A 410 18.65 32.88 -20.71
C ILE A 410 17.39 32.67 -19.87
N ASP A 411 16.85 31.45 -19.85
CA ASP A 411 15.64 31.10 -19.08
C ASP A 411 15.88 31.19 -17.57
N ALA A 412 17.10 30.83 -17.11
CA ALA A 412 17.47 30.93 -15.69
C ALA A 412 17.63 32.38 -15.21
N MET A 413 18.11 33.28 -16.08
CA MET A 413 18.23 34.71 -15.76
C MET A 413 16.87 35.42 -15.75
N GLU A 414 15.95 35.05 -16.66
CA GLU A 414 14.57 35.56 -16.68
C GLU A 414 13.78 35.09 -15.45
N LEU A 415 14.00 33.85 -14.98
CA LEU A 415 13.44 33.35 -13.71
C LEU A 415 13.95 34.14 -12.50
N GLN A 416 15.24 34.52 -12.49
CA GLN A 416 15.83 35.31 -11.42
C GLN A 416 15.24 36.74 -11.37
N GLU A 417 15.05 37.40 -12.52
CA GLU A 417 14.36 38.70 -12.58
C GLU A 417 12.88 38.60 -12.20
N GLY A 418 12.18 37.53 -12.60
CA GLY A 418 10.79 37.29 -12.23
C GLY A 418 10.58 37.16 -10.71
N ILE A 419 11.46 36.41 -10.04
CA ILE A 419 11.42 36.23 -8.58
C ILE A 419 11.79 37.52 -7.84
N GLN A 420 12.73 38.32 -8.36
CA GLN A 420 13.07 39.62 -7.77
C GLN A 420 11.94 40.65 -7.92
N ASN A 421 11.21 40.65 -9.03
CA ASN A 421 10.09 41.57 -9.24
C ASN A 421 8.85 41.20 -8.40
N ALA A 422 8.60 39.91 -8.16
CA ALA A 422 7.53 39.45 -7.27
C ALA A 422 7.75 39.85 -5.80
N ALA A 423 9.00 40.09 -5.38
CA ALA A 423 9.33 40.52 -4.02
C ALA A 423 9.06 42.02 -3.75
N PHE A 424 8.66 42.81 -4.75
CA PHE A 424 8.59 44.28 -4.65
C PHE A 424 7.25 44.92 -5.07
N GLN A 425 6.16 44.17 -5.25
CA GLN A 425 4.82 44.75 -5.46
C GLN A 425 4.08 44.97 -4.13
N GLU A 426 3.99 46.22 -3.69
CA GLU A 426 3.11 46.68 -2.61
C GLU A 426 1.69 46.92 -3.15
N ASP A 427 0.68 46.23 -2.61
CA ASP A 427 -0.73 46.63 -2.73
C ASP A 427 -1.06 47.58 -1.57
N ASP A 428 -1.20 48.85 -1.91
CA ASP A 428 -1.52 49.97 -1.01
C ASP A 428 -3.05 50.15 -1.01
N ASP A 429 -3.80 49.36 -0.23
CA ASP A 429 -5.15 49.76 0.21
C ASP A 429 -5.75 48.90 1.34
N THR A 430 -6.22 49.61 2.37
CA THR A 430 -7.13 49.22 3.46
C THR A 430 -6.56 48.68 4.79
N SER A 431 -6.97 49.39 5.82
CA SER A 431 -6.62 49.31 7.23
C SER A 431 -7.43 48.25 8.00
N ASP A 432 -6.76 47.31 8.66
CA ASP A 432 -7.02 47.02 10.08
C ASP A 432 -5.92 46.12 10.68
N ALA A 433 -5.49 46.44 11.90
CA ALA A 433 -4.36 45.81 12.55
C ALA A 433 -4.77 44.64 13.45
N SER A 434 -4.26 43.42 13.21
CA SER A 434 -3.58 42.62 14.25
C SER A 434 -2.92 41.33 13.71
N SER A 435 -1.58 41.37 13.69
CA SER A 435 -0.60 40.27 13.74
C SER A 435 -0.68 39.12 12.72
N THR A 436 -0.02 39.32 11.57
CA THR A 436 0.78 38.30 10.90
C THR A 436 2.17 38.88 10.63
N ARG A 437 3.22 38.14 11.02
CA ARG A 437 4.62 38.48 10.73
C ARG A 437 4.95 37.81 9.40
N GLU A 438 4.97 38.56 8.30
CA GLU A 438 5.24 38.03 6.96
C GLU A 438 6.75 37.92 6.68
N GLN A 439 7.11 36.88 5.93
CA GLN A 439 8.48 36.44 5.63
C GLN A 439 8.95 37.08 4.31
N GLN A 440 10.18 37.61 4.26
CA GLN A 440 10.80 38.17 3.05
C GLN A 440 12.05 37.36 2.65
N ALA A 441 12.15 36.96 1.38
CA ALA A 441 13.36 36.44 0.77
C ALA A 441 14.32 37.60 0.47
N THR A 442 15.60 37.48 0.84
CA THR A 442 16.56 38.61 0.75
C THR A 442 17.68 38.43 -0.29
N SER A 443 17.89 37.22 -0.85
CA SER A 443 18.80 37.03 -2.01
C SER A 443 18.62 35.68 -2.72
N VAL A 444 18.69 35.70 -4.05
CA VAL A 444 18.75 34.51 -4.92
C VAL A 444 20.05 34.57 -5.74
N SER A 445 20.80 33.47 -5.80
CA SER A 445 22.01 33.37 -6.64
C SER A 445 22.03 32.06 -7.42
N VAL A 446 22.38 32.14 -8.70
CA VAL A 446 22.58 30.99 -9.59
C VAL A 446 24.08 30.71 -9.70
N THR A 447 24.50 29.45 -9.54
CA THR A 447 25.89 29.05 -9.78
C THR A 447 25.96 27.80 -10.65
N GLY A 448 26.80 27.83 -11.69
CA GLY A 448 27.07 26.72 -12.61
C GLY A 448 28.05 27.14 -13.72
N SER A 449 28.79 26.17 -14.27
CA SER A 449 29.69 26.34 -15.43
C SER A 449 29.15 25.59 -16.63
N GLU A 450 29.47 26.06 -17.85
CA GLU A 450 28.83 25.75 -19.15
C GLU A 450 28.62 24.26 -19.54
N GLU A 451 29.08 23.28 -18.75
CA GLU A 451 28.97 21.84 -19.09
C GLU A 451 28.19 20.96 -18.08
N ASP A 452 27.72 21.44 -16.92
CA ASP A 452 26.89 20.65 -15.99
C ASP A 452 25.70 21.47 -15.40
N GLU A 453 24.62 20.77 -14.99
CA GLU A 453 23.33 21.30 -14.50
C GLU A 453 23.43 22.50 -13.54
N TYR A 454 22.60 23.53 -13.77
CA TYR A 454 22.54 24.72 -12.91
C TYR A 454 21.76 24.44 -11.62
N MET A 455 22.35 24.78 -10.47
CA MET A 455 21.71 24.70 -9.17
C MET A 455 21.27 26.10 -8.70
N LEU A 456 20.01 26.22 -8.29
CA LEU A 456 19.44 27.42 -7.67
C LEU A 456 19.58 27.33 -6.16
N ASP A 457 20.38 28.22 -5.57
CA ASP A 457 20.56 28.28 -4.12
C ASP A 457 19.81 29.49 -3.54
N VAL A 458 18.82 29.22 -2.68
CA VAL A 458 17.99 30.24 -2.03
C VAL A 458 18.30 30.24 -0.54
N THR A 459 18.86 31.34 -0.05
CA THR A 459 19.22 31.50 1.37
C THR A 459 18.15 32.33 2.09
N LEU A 460 17.53 31.77 3.13
CA LEU A 460 16.59 32.46 4.03
C LEU A 460 17.25 32.68 5.39
N GLN A 461 17.13 33.88 5.98
CA GLN A 461 17.68 34.14 7.32
C GLN A 461 16.58 34.17 8.41
N GLN A 462 16.76 33.28 9.39
CA GLN A 462 16.13 33.16 10.73
C GLN A 462 14.98 32.16 10.92
N SER A 463 14.97 31.60 12.14
CA SER A 463 14.36 30.34 12.58
C SER A 463 12.87 30.18 12.27
N LEU A 464 12.53 29.06 11.62
CA LEU A 464 11.16 28.56 11.45
C LEU A 464 10.53 28.26 12.82
N PRO A 465 9.24 28.61 13.07
CA PRO A 465 8.48 28.01 14.16
C PRO A 465 8.26 26.51 13.88
N PRO A 466 8.00 25.67 14.90
CA PRO A 466 8.14 24.21 14.84
C PRO A 466 7.13 23.45 13.96
N HIS A 467 6.36 24.11 13.08
CA HIS A 467 5.31 23.46 12.27
C HIS A 467 5.23 23.92 10.80
N THR A 468 6.34 24.30 10.17
CA THR A 468 6.36 24.56 8.71
C THR A 468 7.59 23.93 8.07
N SER A 469 7.39 22.96 7.17
CA SER A 469 8.47 22.35 6.39
C SER A 469 8.86 23.24 5.21
N ARG A 470 10.13 23.17 4.81
CA ARG A 470 10.73 23.91 3.68
C ARG A 470 9.99 23.68 2.36
N ASP A 471 9.26 22.58 2.24
CA ASP A 471 8.52 22.17 1.05
C ASP A 471 7.26 23.01 0.79
N TYR A 472 6.60 23.53 1.84
CA TYR A 472 5.41 24.37 1.69
C TYR A 472 5.72 25.73 1.04
N PHE A 473 6.89 26.30 1.32
CA PHE A 473 7.30 27.59 0.76
C PHE A 473 7.69 27.47 -0.73
N LEU A 474 8.23 26.33 -1.14
CA LEU A 474 8.59 26.05 -2.54
C LEU A 474 7.35 25.77 -3.41
N ALA A 475 6.31 25.14 -2.84
CA ALA A 475 5.06 24.88 -3.53
C ALA A 475 4.30 26.19 -3.85
N ASP A 476 4.33 27.17 -2.95
CA ASP A 476 3.65 28.46 -3.16
C ASP A 476 4.31 29.32 -4.25
N LEU A 477 5.64 29.23 -4.36
CA LEU A 477 6.41 29.93 -5.39
C LEU A 477 6.13 29.37 -6.81
N CYS A 478 5.94 28.06 -6.93
CA CYS A 478 5.59 27.41 -8.20
C CYS A 478 4.16 27.75 -8.67
N MET A 479 3.22 28.02 -7.75
CA MET A 479 1.85 28.41 -8.13
C MET A 479 1.75 29.84 -8.67
N HIS A 480 2.64 30.75 -8.26
CA HIS A 480 2.59 32.15 -8.71
C HIS A 480 3.23 32.41 -10.08
N LEU A 481 4.09 31.51 -10.58
CA LEU A 481 4.86 31.76 -11.81
C LEU A 481 4.20 31.24 -13.10
N GLY A 482 3.13 30.44 -13.03
CA GLY A 482 2.46 29.89 -14.23
C GLY A 482 3.37 28.99 -15.08
N PRO A 483 2.84 28.34 -16.15
CA PRO A 483 3.60 27.32 -16.86
C PRO A 483 4.52 27.98 -17.90
N TYR A 484 5.81 28.04 -17.57
CA TYR A 484 6.90 28.26 -18.52
C TYR A 484 7.87 27.08 -18.46
#